data_AF-A0A2G5CNH9-F1
#
_entry.id   AF-A0A2G5CNH9-F1
#
_cell.length_a   1.000
_cell.length_b   1.000
_cell.length_c   1.000
_cell.angle_alpha   90.00
_cell.angle_beta   90.00
_cell.angle_gamma   90.00
#
_symmetry.space_group_name_H-M   'P 1'
#
loop_
_entity.id
_entity.type
_entity.pdbx_description
1 polymer ?
#
loop_
_entity_poly.entity_id
_entity_poly.type
_entity_poly.pdbx_seq_one_letter_code
_entity_poly.pdbx_strand_id
1 'polypeptide(L)'
;METSSKTNQHKLCLMRSFVEKQDPTSKEVDDHVLNRFLRYRKLDVDKATDSFLKYRKWKRVVAPNGTISESEIQNELSQKKLFMQGFDMKGRPVAVGFYGRHVPVNGKEGLALDELNRKLIYKYFQFILVILHIKSF
;
A
#
# COMPACT_ATOMS: atom_id res chain seq x y z
N MET A 1 18.49 6.71 -23.89
CA MET A 1 18.06 6.58 -22.47
C MET A 1 17.51 7.89 -21.89
N GLU A 2 18.10 9.06 -22.17
CA GLU A 2 17.64 10.35 -21.65
C GLU A 2 16.20 10.76 -22.03
N THR A 3 15.76 10.45 -23.25
CA THR A 3 14.41 10.79 -23.72
C THR A 3 13.33 10.09 -22.90
N SER A 4 13.51 8.80 -22.58
CA SER A 4 12.59 8.04 -21.74
C SER A 4 12.54 8.57 -20.30
N SER A 5 13.68 9.00 -19.75
CA SER A 5 13.73 9.63 -18.41
C SER A 5 12.96 10.95 -18.37
N LYS A 6 13.19 11.84 -19.34
CA LYS A 6 12.48 13.12 -19.47
C LYS A 6 10.97 12.94 -19.65
N THR A 7 10.55 11.98 -20.48
CA THR A 7 9.13 11.65 -20.65
C THR A 7 8.48 11.14 -19.36
N ASN A 8 9.20 10.33 -18.57
CA ASN A 8 8.68 9.84 -17.29
C ASN A 8 8.54 10.95 -16.26
N GLN A 9 9.53 11.84 -16.16
CA GLN A 9 9.46 13.02 -15.28
C GLN A 9 8.30 13.95 -15.68
N HIS A 10 8.11 14.20 -16.98
CA HIS A 10 6.99 15.01 -17.45
C HIS A 10 5.64 14.42 -17.03
N LYS A 11 5.46 13.09 -17.19
CA LYS A 11 4.23 12.39 -16.77
C LYS A 11 4.00 12.45 -15.26
N LEU A 12 5.06 12.40 -14.46
CA LEU A 12 4.99 12.57 -13.01
C LEU A 12 4.51 13.98 -12.64
N CYS A 13 5.07 15.02 -13.25
CA CYS A 13 4.61 16.40 -13.05
C CYS A 13 3.14 16.58 -13.44
N LEU A 14 2.71 16.02 -14.58
CA LEU A 14 1.31 16.08 -15.00
C LEU A 14 0.37 15.39 -13.99
N MET A 15 0.73 14.17 -13.57
CA MET A 15 -0.05 13.44 -12.57
C MET A 15 -0.15 14.23 -11.26
N ARG A 16 0.96 14.81 -10.79
CA ARG A 16 1.01 15.63 -9.58
C ARG A 16 0.04 16.81 -9.68
N SER A 17 0.08 17.57 -10.78
CA SER A 17 -0.83 18.69 -11.01
C SER A 17 -2.31 18.25 -11.01
N PHE A 18 -2.65 17.11 -11.60
CA PHE A 18 -4.03 16.63 -11.63
C PHE A 18 -4.52 16.14 -10.27
N VAL A 19 -3.65 15.45 -9.53
CA VAL A 19 -3.93 14.99 -8.17
C VAL A 19 -4.15 16.18 -7.23
N GLU A 20 -3.25 17.18 -7.26
CA GLU A 20 -3.35 18.37 -6.41
C GLU A 20 -4.59 19.21 -6.73
N LYS A 21 -4.95 19.33 -8.02
CA LYS A 21 -6.16 20.03 -8.46
C LYS A 21 -7.44 19.37 -7.91
N GLN A 22 -7.47 18.04 -7.83
CA GLN A 22 -8.66 17.30 -7.38
C GLN A 22 -8.69 17.06 -5.86
N ASP A 23 -7.52 17.00 -5.22
CA ASP A 23 -7.36 16.80 -3.79
C ASP A 23 -6.17 17.62 -3.27
N PRO A 24 -6.41 18.88 -2.84
CA PRO A 24 -5.36 19.80 -2.39
C PRO A 24 -4.52 19.27 -1.22
N THR A 25 -5.05 18.34 -0.42
CA THR A 25 -4.30 17.72 0.68
C THR A 25 -3.18 16.79 0.18
N SER A 26 -3.12 16.51 -1.12
CA SER A 26 -2.10 15.64 -1.74
C SER A 26 -0.80 16.36 -2.11
N LYS A 27 -0.64 17.63 -1.76
CA LYS A 27 0.55 18.43 -2.08
C LYS A 27 1.87 17.79 -1.62
N GLU A 28 1.86 17.15 -0.46
CA GLU A 28 3.04 16.54 0.18
C GLU A 28 3.26 15.07 -0.20
N VAL A 29 2.58 14.56 -1.23
CA VAL A 29 2.77 13.18 -1.66
C VAL A 29 4.15 13.00 -2.28
N ASP A 30 4.88 12.00 -1.81
CA ASP A 30 6.17 11.60 -2.38
C ASP A 30 6.03 11.12 -3.84
N ASP A 31 6.95 11.58 -4.69
CA ASP A 31 7.09 11.16 -6.09
C ASP A 31 7.20 9.64 -6.24
N HIS A 32 7.82 8.93 -5.29
CA HIS A 32 7.90 7.48 -5.32
C HIS A 32 6.51 6.82 -5.26
N VAL A 33 5.58 7.42 -4.52
CA VAL A 33 4.20 6.93 -4.41
C VAL A 33 3.47 7.16 -5.74
N LEU A 34 3.52 8.38 -6.30
CA LEU A 34 2.88 8.69 -7.58
C LEU A 34 3.44 7.82 -8.72
N ASN A 35 4.76 7.64 -8.77
CA ASN A 35 5.43 6.78 -9.74
C ASN A 35 4.97 5.31 -9.67
N ARG A 36 4.53 4.83 -8.50
CA ARG A 36 3.97 3.47 -8.40
C ARG A 36 2.68 3.34 -9.19
N PHE A 37 1.78 4.32 -9.09
CA PHE A 37 0.52 4.31 -9.83
C PHE A 37 0.76 4.49 -11.32
N LEU A 38 1.71 5.36 -11.71
CA LEU A 38 2.13 5.48 -13.11
C LEU A 38 2.67 4.15 -13.65
N ARG A 39 3.58 3.48 -12.93
CA ARG A 39 4.09 2.16 -13.34
C ARG A 39 2.98 1.12 -13.45
N TYR A 40 2.09 1.07 -12.46
CA TYR A 40 0.95 0.15 -12.44
C TYR A 40 0.00 0.38 -13.62
N ARG A 41 -0.20 1.63 -14.02
CA ARG A 41 -1.06 2.02 -15.14
C ARG A 41 -0.30 2.20 -16.46
N LYS A 42 0.89 1.60 -16.60
CA LYS A 42 1.70 1.65 -17.83
C LYS A 42 1.95 3.09 -18.33
N LEU A 43 2.17 4.01 -17.40
CA LEU A 43 2.43 5.44 -17.62
C LEU A 43 1.27 6.20 -18.28
N ASP A 44 0.03 5.73 -18.10
CA ASP A 44 -1.21 6.44 -18.42
C ASP A 44 -1.57 7.38 -17.26
N VAL A 45 -1.48 8.69 -17.50
CA VAL A 45 -1.60 9.73 -16.46
C VAL A 45 -3.01 9.79 -15.88
N ASP A 46 -4.04 9.69 -16.72
CA ASP A 46 -5.43 9.82 -16.30
C ASP A 46 -5.85 8.61 -15.45
N LYS A 47 -5.54 7.39 -15.91
CA LYS A 47 -5.82 6.18 -15.14
C LYS A 47 -5.01 6.11 -13.85
N ALA A 48 -3.76 6.58 -13.87
CA ALA A 48 -2.94 6.65 -12.66
C ALA A 48 -3.53 7.62 -11.64
N THR A 49 -3.94 8.80 -12.09
CA THR A 49 -4.58 9.84 -11.26
C THR A 49 -5.87 9.31 -10.62
N ASP A 50 -6.80 8.77 -11.41
CA ASP A 50 -8.06 8.20 -10.90
C ASP A 50 -7.80 7.08 -9.87
N SER A 51 -6.83 6.21 -10.15
CA SER A 51 -6.46 5.12 -9.24
C SER A 51 -5.87 5.64 -7.93
N PHE A 52 -5.02 6.67 -8.00
CA PHE A 52 -4.44 7.30 -6.81
C PHE A 52 -5.50 7.97 -5.95
N LEU A 53 -6.43 8.71 -6.55
CA LEU A 53 -7.51 9.39 -5.83
C LEU A 53 -8.47 8.39 -5.17
N LYS A 54 -8.81 7.29 -5.85
CA LYS A 54 -9.58 6.18 -5.26
C LYS A 54 -8.84 5.55 -4.08
N TYR A 55 -7.55 5.25 -4.24
CA TYR A 55 -6.71 4.75 -3.17
C TYR A 55 -6.67 5.71 -1.97
N ARG A 56 -6.55 7.01 -2.22
CA ARG A 56 -6.47 8.01 -1.16
C ARG A 56 -7.78 8.15 -0.38
N LYS A 57 -8.92 8.15 -1.07
CA LYS A 57 -10.25 8.08 -0.43
C LYS A 57 -10.38 6.83 0.44
N TRP A 58 -10.05 5.67 -0.11
CA TRP A 58 -10.07 4.40 0.63
C TRP A 58 -9.14 4.42 1.85
N LYS A 59 -7.91 4.93 1.71
CA LYS A 59 -6.93 4.99 2.80
C LYS A 59 -7.43 5.83 3.97
N ARG A 60 -8.10 6.97 3.72
CA ARG A 60 -8.68 7.81 4.78
C ARG A 60 -9.77 7.09 5.57
N VAL A 61 -10.56 6.25 4.91
CA VAL A 61 -11.63 5.48 5.56
C VAL A 61 -11.04 4.36 6.42
N VAL A 62 -10.04 3.65 5.89
CA VAL A 62 -9.46 2.47 6.54
C VAL A 62 -8.44 2.82 7.62
N ALA A 63 -7.67 3.88 7.42
CA ALA A 63 -6.62 4.33 8.31
C ALA A 63 -6.72 5.86 8.50
N PRO A 64 -7.72 6.34 9.28
CA PRO A 64 -7.97 7.77 9.45
C PRO A 64 -6.78 8.50 10.09
N ASN A 65 -6.02 7.82 10.95
CA ASN A 65 -4.80 8.32 11.58
C ASN A 65 -3.55 8.11 10.70
N GLY A 66 -3.72 7.75 9.43
CA GLY A 66 -2.64 7.50 8.46
C GLY A 66 -2.06 6.09 8.48
N THR A 67 -2.13 5.40 9.62
CA THR A 67 -1.70 4.01 9.83
C THR A 67 -2.68 3.23 10.69
N ILE A 68 -2.70 1.90 10.53
CA ILE A 68 -3.38 0.98 11.45
C ILE A 68 -2.41 0.68 12.59
N SER A 69 -2.84 0.88 13.83
CA SER A 69 -2.01 0.56 15.01
C SER A 69 -1.99 -0.93 15.31
N GLU A 70 -0.93 -1.45 15.95
CA GLU A 70 -0.89 -2.87 16.33
C GLU A 70 -1.95 -3.24 17.36
N SER A 71 -2.35 -2.28 18.21
CA SER A 71 -3.45 -2.44 19.18
C SER A 71 -4.80 -2.71 18.51
N GLU A 72 -5.04 -2.19 17.31
CA GLU A 72 -6.29 -2.45 16.56
C GLU A 72 -6.38 -3.89 16.03
N ILE A 73 -5.26 -4.63 16.00
CA ILE A 73 -5.15 -5.95 15.38
C ILE A 73 -4.45 -6.98 16.28
N GLN A 74 -4.43 -6.72 17.59
CA GLN A 74 -3.64 -7.48 18.54
C GLN A 74 -4.04 -8.96 18.59
N ASN A 75 -5.33 -9.30 18.54
CA ASN A 75 -5.78 -10.69 18.58
C ASN A 75 -5.29 -11.42 17.34
N GLU A 76 -5.45 -10.80 16.18
CA GLU A 76 -5.04 -11.36 14.90
C GLU A 76 -3.51 -11.43 14.75
N LEU A 77 -2.74 -10.48 15.32
CA LEU A 77 -1.27 -10.55 15.39
C LEU A 77 -0.79 -11.66 16.33
N SER A 78 -1.44 -11.84 17.48
CA SER A 78 -1.05 -12.84 18.49
C SER A 78 -1.08 -14.28 17.96
N GLN A 79 -1.95 -14.55 16.99
CA GLN A 79 -2.08 -15.86 16.36
C GLN A 79 -0.89 -16.22 15.44
N LYS A 80 0.00 -15.25 15.14
CA LYS A 80 1.26 -15.48 14.40
C LYS A 80 1.05 -16.30 13.12
N LYS A 81 0.09 -15.85 12.30
CA LYS A 81 -0.33 -16.51 11.05
C LYS A 81 0.44 -16.04 9.82
N LEU A 82 1.02 -14.84 9.83
CA LEU A 82 1.67 -14.25 8.66
C LEU A 82 3.00 -13.63 9.06
N PHE A 83 4.07 -14.05 8.40
CA PHE A 83 5.44 -13.60 8.66
C PHE A 83 6.09 -13.04 7.40
N MET A 84 6.94 -12.04 7.57
CA MET A 84 7.81 -11.51 6.51
C MET A 84 9.16 -12.23 6.64
N GLN A 85 9.55 -13.05 5.66
CA GLN A 85 10.70 -13.95 5.78
C GLN A 85 11.91 -13.55 4.90
N GLY A 86 11.98 -12.28 4.49
CA GLY A 86 13.09 -11.77 3.68
C GLY A 86 12.73 -11.68 2.20
N PHE A 87 13.69 -12.00 1.31
CA PHE A 87 13.59 -11.78 -0.14
C PHE A 87 13.91 -13.04 -0.92
N ASP A 88 13.28 -13.17 -2.09
CA ASP A 88 13.68 -14.18 -3.07
C ASP A 88 14.96 -13.78 -3.82
N MET A 89 15.44 -14.67 -4.70
CA MET A 89 16.63 -14.42 -5.53
C MET A 89 16.53 -13.20 -6.45
N LYS A 90 15.34 -12.65 -6.65
CA LYS A 90 15.09 -11.45 -7.48
C LYS A 90 14.86 -10.20 -6.61
N GLY A 91 15.11 -10.27 -5.30
CA GLY A 91 14.93 -9.17 -4.37
C GLY A 91 13.45 -8.84 -4.09
N ARG A 92 12.52 -9.76 -4.37
CA ARG A 92 11.09 -9.55 -4.08
C ARG A 92 10.80 -10.03 -2.66
N PRO A 93 10.12 -9.22 -1.82
CA PRO A 93 9.83 -9.64 -0.46
C PRO A 93 8.93 -10.87 -0.44
N VAL A 94 9.20 -11.78 0.50
CA VAL A 94 8.47 -13.03 0.69
C VAL A 94 7.69 -12.97 2.00
N ALA A 95 6.39 -13.26 1.92
CA ALA A 95 5.53 -13.44 3.06
C ALA A 95 5.10 -14.91 3.17
N VAL A 96 5.16 -15.47 4.38
CA VAL A 96 4.79 -16.86 4.67
C VAL A 96 3.57 -16.89 5.58
N GLY A 97 2.52 -17.55 5.11
CA GLY A 97 1.26 -17.73 5.83
C GLY A 97 1.10 -19.15 6.40
N PHE A 98 0.76 -19.26 7.69
CA PHE A 98 0.44 -20.52 8.36
C PHE A 98 -1.08 -20.64 8.54
N TYR A 99 -1.76 -21.18 7.52
CA TYR A 99 -3.22 -21.33 7.54
C TYR A 99 -3.72 -22.37 8.56
N GLY A 100 -2.90 -23.34 8.96
CA GLY A 100 -3.26 -24.31 10.01
C GLY A 100 -3.43 -23.71 11.40
N ARG A 101 -3.06 -22.44 11.61
CA ARG A 101 -3.31 -21.68 12.84
C ARG A 101 -4.63 -20.89 12.79
N HIS A 102 -5.45 -21.11 11.78
CA HIS A 102 -6.75 -20.46 11.65
C HIS A 102 -7.73 -20.98 12.71
N VAL A 103 -7.96 -20.17 13.75
CA VAL A 103 -9.06 -20.37 14.69
C VAL A 103 -10.29 -19.64 14.13
N PRO A 104 -11.38 -20.36 13.78
CA PRO A 104 -12.62 -19.73 13.35
C PRO A 104 -13.22 -18.92 14.51
N VAL A 105 -13.83 -17.80 14.17
CA VAL A 105 -14.34 -16.85 15.15
C VAL A 105 -15.74 -17.30 15.57
N ASN A 106 -15.88 -17.81 16.79
CA ASN A 106 -17.19 -18.18 17.32
C ASN A 106 -17.90 -16.94 17.91
N GLY A 107 -19.07 -16.58 17.37
CA GLY A 107 -20.01 -15.63 17.97
C GLY A 107 -19.67 -14.13 17.88
N LYS A 108 -18.55 -13.75 17.25
CA LYS A 108 -18.15 -12.35 16.98
C LYS A 108 -17.69 -12.13 15.54
N GLU A 109 -18.38 -12.78 14.60
CA GLU A 109 -17.97 -12.87 13.19
C GLU A 109 -17.67 -11.49 12.58
N GLY A 110 -18.53 -10.49 12.80
CA GLY A 110 -18.32 -9.13 12.24
C GLY A 110 -17.07 -8.41 12.78
N LEU A 111 -16.84 -8.45 14.09
CA LEU A 111 -15.69 -7.76 14.72
C LEU A 111 -14.36 -8.42 14.36
N ALA A 112 -14.34 -9.75 14.31
CA ALA A 112 -13.11 -10.46 13.98
C ALA A 112 -12.78 -10.43 12.47
N LEU A 113 -13.80 -10.36 11.61
CA LEU A 113 -13.59 -10.10 10.18
C LEU A 113 -13.02 -8.69 9.95
N ASP A 114 -13.48 -7.68 10.69
CA ASP A 114 -12.89 -6.33 10.62
C ASP A 114 -11.42 -6.34 11.06
N GLU A 115 -11.10 -6.98 12.18
CA GLU A 115 -9.73 -7.11 12.68
C GLU A 115 -8.83 -7.85 11.68
N LEU A 116 -9.33 -8.93 11.07
CA LEU A 116 -8.61 -9.67 10.03
C LEU A 116 -8.34 -8.80 8.79
N ASN A 117 -9.34 -8.06 8.32
CA ASN A 117 -9.19 -7.15 7.19
C ASN A 117 -8.17 -6.05 7.50
N ARG A 118 -8.23 -5.44 8.69
CA ARG A 118 -7.25 -4.46 9.16
C ARG A 118 -5.85 -5.05 9.23
N LYS A 119 -5.68 -6.28 9.71
CA LYS A 119 -4.36 -6.95 9.73
C LYS A 119 -3.82 -7.15 8.33
N LEU A 120 -4.64 -7.59 7.38
CA LEU A 120 -4.20 -7.77 5.99
C LEU A 120 -3.72 -6.44 5.39
N ILE A 121 -4.43 -5.34 5.67
CA ILE A 121 -4.06 -4.00 5.21
C ILE A 121 -2.79 -3.50 5.90
N TYR A 122 -2.67 -3.68 7.21
CA TYR A 122 -1.46 -3.37 7.98
C TYR A 122 -0.25 -4.10 7.39
N LYS A 123 -0.38 -5.41 7.12
CA LYS A 123 0.70 -6.22 6.52
C LYS A 123 0.99 -5.81 5.09
N TYR A 124 -0.03 -5.42 4.31
CA TYR A 124 0.15 -4.87 2.97
C TYR A 124 0.92 -3.54 2.98
N PHE A 125 0.61 -2.61 3.89
CA PHE A 125 1.38 -1.37 4.05
C PHE A 125 2.83 -1.64 4.46
N GLN A 126 3.05 -2.58 5.38
CA GLN A 126 4.40 -3.01 5.76
C GLN A 126 5.17 -3.62 4.56
N PHE A 127 4.51 -4.49 3.78
CA PHE A 127 5.09 -5.10 2.57
C PHE A 127 5.48 -4.04 1.54
N ILE A 128 4.61 -3.04 1.35
CA ILE A 128 4.86 -1.89 0.48
C ILE A 128 6.08 -1.08 0.92
N LEU A 129 6.23 -0.81 2.22
CA LEU A 129 7.33 -0.01 2.76
C LEU A 129 8.67 -0.73 2.58
N VAL A 130 8.68 -2.06 2.80
CA VAL A 130 9.85 -2.90 2.54
C VAL A 130 10.27 -2.82 1.07
N ILE A 131 9.34 -2.86 0.12
CA ILE A 131 9.65 -2.68 -1.32
C ILE A 131 10.22 -1.27 -1.61
N LEU A 132 9.77 -0.24 -0.88
CA LEU A 132 10.20 1.14 -1.11
C LEU A 132 11.62 1.41 -0.57
N HIS A 133 11.97 0.90 0.61
CA HIS A 133 13.28 1.13 1.23
C HIS A 133 14.45 0.42 0.53
N ILE A 134 14.19 -0.62 -0.27
CA ILE A 134 15.26 -1.40 -0.95
C ILE A 134 15.79 -0.68 -2.20
N LYS A 135 15.17 0.41 -2.64
CA LYS A 135 15.64 1.19 -3.80
C LYS A 135 16.56 2.37 -3.46
N SER A 136 17.07 2.43 -2.23
CA SER A 136 18.00 3.48 -1.77
C SER A 136 19.47 3.03 -1.64
N PHE A 137 19.85 1.91 -2.28
CA PHE A 137 21.25 1.51 -2.46
C PHE A 137 21.56 1.30 -3.94
#